data_AF-A0A1W2GJX4-F1
#
_entry.id   AF-A0A1W2GJX4-F1
#
_cell.length_a   1.000
_cell.length_b   1.000
_cell.length_c   1.000
_cell.angle_alpha   90.00
_cell.angle_beta   90.00
_cell.angle_gamma   90.00
#
_symmetry.space_group_name_H-M   'P 1'
#
loop_
_entity.id
_entity.type
_entity.pdbx_description
1 polymer ?
#
loop_
_entity_poly.entity_id
_entity_poly.type
_entity_poly.pdbx_seq_one_letter_code
_entity_poly.pdbx_strand_id
1 'polypeptide(L)'
;MDSTIIKDFIFKPLTLGSLIMVISYAFETISKSIPKERHDELADKLASFNLTNLVNEVSNALSASFDNIFGEKYLSVKSFKKATIFSFISVIVFYFLALSLHEISWEGLIWKDWFFWLIHMTINFTIFNLIPDYFIYVKTRYVLHLLADGNHNYTRVLIIDLLVTLVFGITKFLLITYVLSTIFEFRNDEMFVSGWNALTLSVSNFDGTGVTYLNAVPGVFIYSSLFFSVFPWFYILSSFLANNSKKFFEFSYFIKKWIDFVNKPIESLKTISVIVIILLGLIVFILDLIF
;
A
#
# COMPACT_ATOMS: atom_id res chain seq x y z
N MET A 1 24.90 -21.81 12.86
CA MET A 1 23.99 -21.54 11.73
C MET A 1 23.70 -20.06 11.79
N ASP A 2 24.03 -19.34 10.73
CA ASP A 2 24.06 -17.88 10.76
C ASP A 2 22.67 -17.31 10.99
N SER A 3 22.54 -16.38 11.94
CA SER A 3 21.22 -15.85 12.35
C SER A 3 20.51 -15.10 11.21
N THR A 4 21.29 -14.64 10.23
CA THR A 4 20.86 -14.05 8.96
C THR A 4 20.10 -15.03 8.07
N ILE A 5 20.58 -16.27 7.91
CA ILE A 5 19.93 -17.28 7.05
C ILE A 5 18.52 -17.62 7.57
N ILE A 6 18.36 -17.76 8.88
CA ILE A 6 17.06 -18.05 9.49
C ILE A 6 16.10 -16.87 9.31
N LYS A 7 16.60 -15.63 9.41
CA LYS A 7 15.77 -14.43 9.22
C LYS A 7 15.28 -14.28 7.79
N ASP A 8 16.18 -14.41 6.82
CA ASP A 8 15.82 -14.29 5.40
C ASP A 8 14.83 -15.37 4.96
N PHE A 9 14.98 -16.61 5.47
CA PHE A 9 14.14 -17.73 5.06
C PHE A 9 12.78 -17.78 5.76
N ILE A 10 12.62 -17.10 6.91
CA ILE A 10 11.37 -17.12 7.69
C ILE A 10 10.63 -15.79 7.59
N PHE A 11 11.30 -14.65 7.81
CA PHE A 11 10.63 -13.35 7.91
C PHE A 11 10.27 -12.74 6.55
N LYS A 12 11.10 -12.91 5.50
CA LYS A 12 10.73 -12.43 4.15
C LYS A 12 9.47 -13.12 3.63
N PRO A 13 9.31 -14.47 3.71
CA PRO A 13 8.05 -15.13 3.35
C PRO A 13 6.86 -14.74 4.25
N LEU A 14 7.09 -14.55 5.56
CA LEU A 14 6.04 -14.11 6.48
C LEU A 14 5.54 -12.69 6.14
N THR A 15 6.45 -11.80 5.75
CA THR A 15 6.16 -10.43 5.33
C THR A 15 5.34 -10.42 4.05
N LEU A 16 5.81 -11.15 3.03
CA LEU A 16 5.09 -11.31 1.77
C LEU A 16 3.71 -11.94 2.00
N GLY A 17 3.63 -12.97 2.84
CA GLY A 17 2.38 -13.62 3.23
C GLY A 17 1.41 -12.66 3.94
N SER A 18 1.90 -11.80 4.81
CA SER A 18 1.10 -10.78 5.51
C SER A 18 0.53 -9.74 4.55
N LEU A 19 1.34 -9.26 3.60
CA LEU A 19 0.89 -8.34 2.55
C LEU A 19 -0.17 -8.98 1.64
N ILE A 20 0.07 -10.23 1.22
CA ILE A 20 -0.89 -11.03 0.45
C ILE A 20 -2.20 -11.20 1.22
N MET A 21 -2.14 -11.47 2.53
CA MET A 21 -3.32 -11.62 3.38
C MET A 21 -4.12 -10.31 3.48
N VAL A 22 -3.46 -9.18 3.72
CA VAL A 22 -4.11 -7.86 3.80
C VAL A 22 -4.81 -7.52 2.49
N ILE A 23 -4.13 -7.73 1.36
CA ILE A 23 -4.68 -7.43 0.04
C ILE A 23 -5.83 -8.39 -0.29
N SER A 24 -5.67 -9.68 -0.01
CA SER A 24 -6.73 -10.68 -0.20
C SER A 24 -7.97 -10.33 0.61
N TYR A 25 -7.81 -9.93 1.87
CA TYR A 25 -8.91 -9.52 2.74
C TYR A 25 -9.60 -8.26 2.24
N ALA A 26 -8.83 -7.28 1.73
CA ALA A 26 -9.40 -6.08 1.14
C ALA A 26 -10.23 -6.37 -0.11
N PHE A 27 -9.72 -7.20 -1.03
CA PHE A 27 -10.47 -7.65 -2.21
C PHE A 27 -11.72 -8.45 -1.83
N GLU A 28 -11.67 -9.31 -0.82
CA GLU A 28 -12.83 -10.05 -0.34
C GLU A 28 -13.90 -9.12 0.25
N THR A 29 -13.47 -8.11 1.02
CA THR A 29 -14.36 -7.10 1.58
C THR A 29 -15.04 -6.27 0.48
N ILE A 30 -14.26 -5.86 -0.53
CA ILE A 30 -14.79 -5.16 -1.71
C ILE A 30 -15.78 -6.07 -2.44
N SER A 31 -15.44 -7.34 -2.66
CA SER A 31 -16.30 -8.31 -3.33
C SER A 31 -17.66 -8.47 -2.65
N LYS A 32 -17.66 -8.60 -1.32
CA LYS A 32 -18.88 -8.72 -0.51
C LYS A 32 -19.73 -7.44 -0.51
N SER A 33 -19.13 -6.29 -0.78
CA SER A 33 -19.82 -4.99 -0.83
C SER A 33 -20.50 -4.69 -2.17
N ILE A 34 -20.20 -5.47 -3.22
CA ILE A 34 -20.74 -5.26 -4.57
C ILE A 34 -21.96 -6.17 -4.78
N PRO A 35 -23.14 -5.62 -5.12
CA PRO A 35 -24.35 -6.40 -5.40
C PRO A 35 -24.14 -7.41 -6.52
N LYS A 36 -24.77 -8.58 -6.44
CA LYS A 36 -24.60 -9.69 -7.40
C LYS A 36 -24.84 -9.29 -8.86
N GLU A 37 -25.85 -8.45 -9.11
CA GLU A 37 -26.17 -7.91 -10.45
C GLU A 37 -24.99 -7.17 -11.09
N ARG A 38 -24.19 -6.45 -10.29
CA ARG A 38 -22.99 -5.77 -10.77
C ARG A 38 -21.81 -6.70 -11.01
N HIS A 39 -21.79 -7.90 -10.43
CA HIS A 39 -20.75 -8.90 -10.75
C HIS A 39 -20.92 -9.42 -12.17
N ASP A 40 -22.15 -9.71 -12.57
CA ASP A 40 -22.48 -10.22 -13.91
C ASP A 40 -22.19 -9.14 -14.98
N GLU A 41 -22.54 -7.88 -14.70
CA GLU A 41 -22.20 -6.74 -15.56
C GLU A 41 -20.67 -6.53 -15.70
N LEU A 42 -19.93 -6.65 -14.59
CA LEU A 42 -18.47 -6.55 -14.59
C LEU A 42 -17.83 -7.68 -15.41
N ALA A 43 -18.37 -8.89 -15.33
CA ALA A 43 -17.91 -10.07 -16.05
C ALA A 43 -18.10 -9.93 -17.57
N ASP A 44 -19.30 -9.55 -18.01
CA ASP A 44 -19.61 -9.31 -19.42
C ASP A 44 -18.75 -8.19 -20.01
N LYS A 45 -18.49 -7.14 -19.23
CA LYS A 45 -17.67 -6.01 -19.68
C LYS A 45 -16.17 -6.29 -19.67
N LEU A 46 -15.66 -7.07 -18.71
CA LEU A 46 -14.32 -7.68 -18.78
C LEU A 46 -14.16 -8.58 -20.02
N ALA A 47 -15.26 -9.05 -20.61
CA ALA A 47 -15.27 -9.73 -21.90
C ALA A 47 -15.25 -8.81 -23.14
N SER A 48 -15.68 -7.55 -23.01
CA SER A 48 -15.90 -6.63 -24.15
C SER A 48 -14.66 -5.87 -24.68
N PHE A 49 -13.44 -6.14 -24.19
CA PHE A 49 -12.13 -5.63 -24.67
C PHE A 49 -11.91 -4.10 -24.74
N ASN A 50 -12.85 -3.25 -24.30
CA ASN A 50 -12.62 -1.81 -24.24
C ASN A 50 -11.98 -1.41 -22.89
N LEU A 51 -10.67 -1.14 -22.90
CA LEU A 51 -9.91 -0.74 -21.71
C LEU A 51 -10.49 0.49 -21.01
N THR A 52 -10.99 1.47 -21.77
CA THR A 52 -11.57 2.69 -21.20
C THR A 52 -12.85 2.38 -20.45
N ASN A 53 -13.75 1.59 -21.06
CA ASN A 53 -14.97 1.15 -20.38
C ASN A 53 -14.65 0.31 -19.15
N LEU A 54 -13.64 -0.56 -19.25
CA LEU A 54 -13.21 -1.40 -18.13
C LEU A 54 -12.69 -0.58 -16.95
N VAL A 55 -11.83 0.41 -17.22
CA VAL A 55 -11.30 1.31 -16.17
C VAL A 55 -12.43 2.08 -15.50
N ASN A 56 -13.38 2.62 -16.27
CA ASN A 56 -14.50 3.38 -15.74
C ASN A 56 -15.37 2.53 -14.82
N GLU A 57 -15.73 1.32 -15.24
CA GLU A 57 -16.61 0.43 -14.44
C GLU A 57 -15.93 -0.12 -13.20
N VAL A 58 -14.66 -0.50 -13.31
CA VAL A 58 -13.87 -0.92 -12.15
C VAL A 58 -13.74 0.24 -11.17
N SER A 59 -13.53 1.45 -11.67
CA SER A 59 -13.47 2.66 -10.84
C SER A 59 -14.82 2.96 -10.19
N ASN A 60 -15.94 2.77 -10.90
CA ASN A 60 -17.29 2.89 -10.35
C ASN A 60 -17.52 1.88 -9.21
N ALA A 61 -17.18 0.61 -9.44
CA ALA A 61 -17.33 -0.45 -8.44
C ALA A 61 -16.48 -0.17 -7.21
N LEU A 62 -15.21 0.24 -7.41
CA LEU A 62 -14.32 0.63 -6.33
C LEU A 62 -14.82 1.84 -5.57
N SER A 63 -15.26 2.89 -6.27
CA SER A 63 -15.79 4.09 -5.63
C SER A 63 -16.99 3.75 -4.77
N ALA A 64 -17.93 2.95 -5.29
CA ALA A 64 -19.08 2.47 -4.52
C ALA A 64 -18.65 1.64 -3.29
N SER A 65 -17.64 0.79 -3.41
CA SER A 65 -17.11 0.03 -2.26
C SER A 65 -16.45 0.94 -1.22
N PHE A 66 -15.69 1.94 -1.65
CA PHE A 66 -15.11 2.94 -0.75
C PHE A 66 -16.20 3.75 -0.04
N ASP A 67 -17.26 4.13 -0.75
CA ASP A 67 -18.40 4.86 -0.20
C ASP A 67 -19.19 3.99 0.79
N ASN A 68 -19.36 2.71 0.50
CA ASN A 68 -20.00 1.76 1.41
C ASN A 68 -19.17 1.54 2.69
N ILE A 69 -17.87 1.33 2.55
CA ILE A 69 -16.97 1.04 3.67
C ILE A 69 -16.80 2.29 4.53
N PHE A 70 -16.51 3.45 3.94
CA PHE A 70 -16.11 4.65 4.68
C PHE A 70 -17.20 5.71 4.80
N GLY A 71 -18.27 5.62 4.03
CA GLY A 71 -19.39 6.56 3.97
C GLY A 71 -19.31 7.50 2.77
N GLU A 72 -20.46 7.82 2.18
CA GLU A 72 -20.60 8.69 0.99
C GLU A 72 -20.02 10.10 1.22
N LYS A 73 -20.21 10.67 2.41
CA LYS A 73 -19.70 12.01 2.74
C LYS A 73 -18.20 11.98 3.01
N TYR A 74 -17.42 12.58 2.10
CA TYR A 74 -15.97 12.75 2.20
C TYR A 74 -15.55 13.33 3.55
N LEU A 75 -16.08 14.51 3.89
CA LEU A 75 -15.77 15.26 5.10
C LEU A 75 -16.75 14.94 6.23
N SER A 76 -16.78 13.68 6.66
CA SER A 76 -17.57 13.25 7.81
C SER A 76 -16.70 12.67 8.90
N VAL A 77 -17.06 12.92 10.16
CA VAL A 77 -16.38 12.35 11.34
C VAL A 77 -16.36 10.81 11.28
N LYS A 78 -17.43 10.20 10.72
CA LYS A 78 -17.52 8.75 10.51
C LYS A 78 -16.47 8.25 9.51
N SER A 79 -16.31 8.93 8.37
CA SER A 79 -15.29 8.60 7.37
C SER A 79 -13.88 8.81 7.92
N PHE A 80 -13.64 9.94 8.59
CA PHE A 80 -12.38 10.25 9.26
C PHE A 80 -11.99 9.16 10.27
N LYS A 81 -12.91 8.75 11.15
CA LYS A 81 -12.67 7.69 12.15
C LYS A 81 -12.32 6.35 11.48
N LYS A 82 -13.02 5.96 10.42
CA LYS A 82 -12.74 4.70 9.73
C LYS A 82 -11.39 4.74 9.01
N ALA A 83 -11.12 5.80 8.25
CA ALA A 83 -9.83 5.99 7.58
C ALA A 83 -8.66 5.98 8.58
N THR A 84 -8.82 6.67 9.70
CA THR A 84 -7.90 6.66 10.85
C THR A 84 -7.62 5.25 11.36
N ILE A 85 -8.65 4.42 11.56
CA ILE A 85 -8.48 3.04 12.03
C ILE A 85 -7.69 2.21 11.02
N PHE A 86 -8.01 2.30 9.73
CA PHE A 86 -7.27 1.57 8.68
C PHE A 86 -5.82 2.04 8.58
N SER A 87 -5.59 3.35 8.65
CA SER A 87 -4.26 3.94 8.69
C SER A 87 -3.46 3.46 9.92
N PHE A 88 -4.08 3.39 11.11
CA PHE A 88 -3.46 2.82 12.32
C PHE A 88 -3.05 1.37 12.15
N ILE A 89 -3.98 0.54 11.68
CA ILE A 89 -3.71 -0.87 11.40
C ILE A 89 -2.58 -1.00 10.39
N SER A 90 -2.57 -0.17 9.33
CA SER A 90 -1.53 -0.19 8.30
C SER A 90 -0.15 0.13 8.88
N VAL A 91 -0.04 1.15 9.74
CA VAL A 91 1.23 1.49 10.41
C VAL A 91 1.68 0.38 11.32
N ILE A 92 0.78 -0.21 12.11
CA ILE A 92 1.12 -1.36 12.96
C ILE A 92 1.67 -2.49 12.11
N VAL A 93 0.98 -2.85 11.02
CA VAL A 93 1.43 -3.90 10.09
C VAL A 93 2.80 -3.56 9.55
N PHE A 94 2.98 -2.39 8.91
CA PHE A 94 4.25 -1.99 8.32
C PHE A 94 5.37 -1.83 9.36
N TYR A 95 5.06 -1.44 10.60
CA TYR A 95 6.02 -1.36 11.69
C TYR A 95 6.52 -2.74 12.09
N PHE A 96 5.62 -3.71 12.30
CA PHE A 96 6.02 -5.10 12.57
C PHE A 96 6.75 -5.73 11.38
N LEU A 97 6.36 -5.39 10.15
CA LEU A 97 7.09 -5.80 8.96
C LEU A 97 8.52 -5.23 8.98
N ALA A 98 8.68 -3.92 9.25
CA ALA A 98 10.00 -3.29 9.36
C ALA A 98 10.85 -3.92 10.47
N LEU A 99 10.27 -4.19 11.65
CA LEU A 99 10.97 -4.90 12.74
C LEU A 99 11.37 -6.33 12.36
N SER A 100 10.60 -6.99 11.49
CA SER A 100 10.91 -8.35 11.04
C SER A 100 11.99 -8.40 9.96
N LEU A 101 12.09 -7.33 9.15
CA LEU A 101 13.05 -7.21 8.06
C LEU A 101 14.38 -6.60 8.52
N HIS A 102 14.36 -5.71 9.51
CA HIS A 102 15.57 -5.07 10.02
C HIS A 102 16.01 -5.70 11.35
N GLU A 103 17.31 -5.82 11.57
CA GLU A 103 17.90 -6.35 12.82
C GLU A 103 17.77 -5.37 14.01
N ILE A 104 16.58 -4.79 14.18
CA ILE A 104 16.30 -3.89 15.29
C ILE A 104 16.27 -4.74 16.57
N SER A 105 17.29 -4.58 17.42
CA SER A 105 17.35 -5.27 18.69
C SER A 105 16.17 -4.84 19.57
N TRP A 106 15.32 -5.81 19.91
CA TRP A 106 14.18 -5.61 20.83
C TRP A 106 14.60 -5.02 22.18
N GLU A 107 15.86 -5.25 22.56
CA GLU A 107 16.48 -4.76 23.80
C GLU A 107 16.49 -3.23 23.91
N GLY A 108 16.62 -2.51 22.78
CA GLY A 108 16.54 -1.04 22.76
C GLY A 108 15.11 -0.49 22.98
N LEU A 109 14.08 -1.30 22.72
CA LEU A 109 12.68 -0.89 22.81
C LEU A 109 12.09 -1.04 24.22
N ILE A 110 12.62 -1.97 25.02
CA ILE A 110 11.91 -2.52 26.19
C ILE A 110 12.37 -1.91 27.53
N TRP A 111 13.60 -1.38 27.66
CA TRP A 111 14.23 -1.37 29.00
C TRP A 111 14.47 -0.03 29.71
N LYS A 112 14.29 1.15 29.09
CA LYS A 112 14.45 2.42 29.85
C LYS A 112 13.37 3.48 29.68
N ASP A 113 12.78 3.63 28.51
CA ASP A 113 11.88 4.78 28.23
C ASP A 113 10.62 4.40 27.44
N TRP A 114 10.07 3.20 27.69
CA TRP A 114 8.91 2.69 26.94
C TRP A 114 7.69 3.64 26.99
N PHE A 115 7.52 4.38 28.09
CA PHE A 115 6.44 5.36 28.24
C PHE A 115 6.65 6.59 27.36
N PHE A 116 7.87 7.15 27.33
CA PHE A 116 8.22 8.23 26.42
C PHE A 116 8.14 7.79 24.97
N TRP A 117 8.59 6.56 24.68
CA TRP A 117 8.43 5.94 23.37
C TRP A 117 6.97 5.81 22.96
N LEU A 118 6.08 5.37 23.86
CA LEU A 118 4.64 5.25 23.60
C LEU A 118 4.00 6.61 23.33
N ILE A 119 4.30 7.62 24.14
CA ILE A 119 3.84 9.00 23.92
C ILE A 119 4.32 9.50 22.56
N HIS A 120 5.60 9.28 22.27
CA HIS A 120 6.23 9.71 21.04
C HIS A 120 5.61 9.04 19.81
N MET A 121 5.42 7.72 19.85
CA MET A 121 4.70 6.98 18.80
C MET A 121 3.28 7.49 18.65
N THR A 122 2.59 7.80 19.75
CA THR A 122 1.22 8.32 19.72
C THR A 122 1.14 9.71 19.08
N ILE A 123 2.06 10.61 19.42
CA ILE A 123 2.13 11.96 18.84
C ILE A 123 2.47 11.89 17.34
N ASN A 124 3.50 11.12 16.99
CA ASN A 124 3.91 10.98 15.59
C ASN A 124 2.80 10.33 14.76
N PHE A 125 2.15 9.31 15.31
CA PHE A 125 1.01 8.68 14.69
C PHE A 125 -0.16 9.65 14.51
N THR A 126 -0.51 10.41 15.54
CA THR A 126 -1.67 11.32 15.50
C THR A 126 -1.46 12.47 14.52
N ILE A 127 -0.30 13.13 14.59
CA ILE A 127 -0.03 14.34 13.79
C ILE A 127 0.38 13.97 12.38
N PHE A 128 1.36 13.08 12.25
CA PHE A 128 1.98 12.81 10.95
C PHE A 128 1.29 11.70 10.19
N ASN A 129 0.55 10.80 10.84
CA ASN A 129 -0.11 9.69 10.14
C ASN A 129 -1.61 9.92 9.93
N LEU A 130 -2.38 10.25 10.97
CA LEU A 130 -3.85 10.34 10.84
C LEU A 130 -4.32 11.42 9.87
N ILE A 131 -3.80 12.64 10.01
CA ILE A 131 -4.23 13.77 9.18
C ILE A 131 -3.78 13.56 7.73
N PRO A 132 -2.49 13.30 7.42
CA PRO A 132 -2.05 13.12 6.04
C PRO A 132 -2.67 11.90 5.37
N ASP A 133 -2.79 10.75 6.05
CA ASP A 133 -3.38 9.57 5.45
C ASP A 133 -4.88 9.75 5.18
N TYR A 134 -5.59 10.55 5.97
CA TYR A 134 -6.97 10.92 5.67
C TYR A 134 -7.06 11.77 4.39
N PHE A 135 -6.16 12.72 4.18
CA PHE A 135 -6.10 13.48 2.93
C PHE A 135 -5.76 12.59 1.74
N ILE A 136 -4.83 11.65 1.89
CA ILE A 136 -4.53 10.66 0.86
C ILE A 136 -5.76 9.82 0.56
N TYR A 137 -6.50 9.37 1.57
CA TYR A 137 -7.76 8.64 1.40
C TYR A 137 -8.81 9.46 0.63
N VAL A 138 -9.03 10.73 1.00
CA VAL A 138 -9.96 11.62 0.30
C VAL A 138 -9.53 11.80 -1.16
N LYS A 139 -8.23 11.99 -1.39
CA LYS A 139 -7.64 12.11 -2.72
C LYS A 139 -7.82 10.83 -3.54
N THR A 140 -7.60 9.64 -2.95
CA THR A 140 -7.86 8.36 -3.62
C THR A 140 -9.31 8.25 -4.06
N ARG A 141 -10.28 8.62 -3.21
CA ARG A 141 -11.70 8.60 -3.59
C ARG A 141 -11.98 9.56 -4.74
N TYR A 142 -11.46 10.78 -4.67
CA TYR A 142 -11.60 11.75 -5.74
C TYR A 142 -11.03 11.21 -7.07
N VAL A 143 -9.87 10.56 -7.04
CA VAL A 143 -9.27 9.89 -8.21
C VAL A 143 -10.17 8.77 -8.74
N LEU A 144 -10.75 7.94 -7.88
CA LEU A 144 -11.69 6.89 -8.29
C LEU A 144 -12.92 7.48 -8.99
N HIS A 145 -13.48 8.57 -8.47
CA HIS A 145 -14.60 9.27 -9.11
C HIS A 145 -14.20 9.88 -10.46
N LEU A 146 -13.02 10.50 -10.56
CA LEU A 146 -12.53 11.04 -11.84
C LEU A 146 -12.35 9.96 -12.91
N LEU A 147 -11.90 8.77 -12.52
CA LEU A 147 -11.76 7.62 -13.40
C LEU A 147 -13.13 7.02 -13.76
N ALA A 148 -14.05 6.96 -12.81
CA ALA A 148 -15.43 6.51 -13.00
C ALA A 148 -16.19 7.36 -14.03
N ASP A 149 -16.01 8.68 -14.00
CA ASP A 149 -16.67 9.63 -14.90
C ASP A 149 -16.28 9.43 -16.38
N GLY A 150 -15.14 8.77 -16.66
CA GLY A 150 -14.69 8.44 -18.01
C GLY A 150 -14.26 9.62 -18.90
N ASN A 151 -14.44 10.86 -18.44
CA ASN A 151 -14.11 12.08 -19.19
C ASN A 151 -12.62 12.43 -19.15
N HIS A 152 -11.82 11.71 -18.36
CA HIS A 152 -10.41 12.01 -18.13
C HIS A 152 -9.51 10.90 -18.69
N ASN A 153 -8.33 11.28 -19.17
CA ASN A 153 -7.30 10.32 -19.54
C ASN A 153 -6.80 9.58 -18.29
N TYR A 154 -7.15 8.29 -18.16
CA TYR A 154 -6.84 7.48 -16.99
C TYR A 154 -5.33 7.42 -16.68
N THR A 155 -4.47 7.36 -17.70
CA THR A 155 -3.01 7.36 -17.52
C THR A 155 -2.55 8.65 -16.85
N ARG A 156 -3.07 9.80 -17.30
CA ARG A 156 -2.75 11.10 -16.70
C ARG A 156 -3.23 11.18 -15.25
N VAL A 157 -4.46 10.73 -14.98
CA VAL A 157 -5.02 10.72 -13.62
C VAL A 157 -4.18 9.86 -12.68
N LEU A 158 -3.76 8.68 -13.12
CA LEU A 158 -2.92 7.77 -12.33
C LEU A 158 -1.52 8.34 -12.08
N ILE A 159 -0.86 8.89 -13.10
CA ILE A 159 0.46 9.54 -12.91
C ILE A 159 0.35 10.66 -11.88
N ILE A 160 -0.69 11.50 -11.95
CA ILE A 160 -0.92 12.55 -10.97
C ILE A 160 -1.19 11.96 -9.58
N ASP A 161 -2.01 10.91 -9.47
CA ASP A 161 -2.28 10.23 -8.20
C ASP A 161 -0.98 9.75 -7.53
N LEU A 162 -0.11 9.09 -8.29
CA LEU A 162 1.18 8.60 -7.81
C LEU A 162 2.10 9.73 -7.40
N LEU A 163 2.27 10.76 -8.23
CA LEU A 163 3.11 11.91 -7.91
C LEU A 163 2.63 12.61 -6.64
N VAL A 164 1.33 12.81 -6.49
CA VAL A 164 0.74 13.39 -5.27
C VAL A 164 1.01 12.48 -4.08
N THR A 165 0.78 11.16 -4.18
CA THR A 165 1.08 10.24 -3.07
C THR A 165 2.54 10.28 -2.66
N LEU A 166 3.46 10.31 -3.63
CA LEU A 166 4.90 10.39 -3.36
C LEU A 166 5.26 11.70 -2.68
N VAL A 167 4.72 12.84 -3.14
CA VAL A 167 4.94 14.14 -2.49
C VAL A 167 4.42 14.12 -1.05
N PHE A 168 3.23 13.57 -0.80
CA PHE A 168 2.70 13.43 0.56
C PHE A 168 3.59 12.54 1.44
N GLY A 169 4.01 11.38 0.93
CA GLY A 169 4.88 10.44 1.64
C GLY A 169 6.24 11.05 1.98
N ILE A 170 6.90 11.69 1.01
CA ILE A 170 8.19 12.37 1.20
C ILE A 170 8.04 13.55 2.17
N THR A 171 7.00 14.37 2.03
CA THR A 171 6.75 15.50 2.93
C THR A 171 6.55 15.03 4.37
N LYS A 172 5.76 13.97 4.56
CA LYS A 172 5.53 13.34 5.87
C LYS A 172 6.84 12.79 6.46
N PHE A 173 7.64 12.08 5.65
CA PHE A 173 8.95 11.59 6.07
C PHE A 173 9.86 12.73 6.53
N LEU A 174 10.01 13.78 5.72
CA LEU A 174 10.88 14.91 6.03
C LEU A 174 10.39 15.66 7.27
N LEU A 175 9.09 15.83 7.43
CA LEU A 175 8.49 16.51 8.58
C LEU A 175 8.67 15.71 9.87
N ILE A 176 8.47 14.39 9.83
CA ILE A 176 8.77 13.51 10.97
C ILE A 176 10.24 13.64 11.33
N THR A 177 11.16 13.42 10.38
CA THR A 177 12.60 13.47 10.65
C THR A 177 13.04 14.82 11.20
N TYR A 178 12.49 15.92 10.68
CA TYR A 178 12.71 17.27 11.21
C TYR A 178 12.26 17.39 12.67
N VAL A 179 11.03 16.97 12.99
CA VAL A 179 10.49 17.05 14.34
C VAL A 179 11.26 16.15 15.32
N LEU A 180 11.61 14.93 14.90
CA LEU A 180 12.49 14.04 15.68
C LEU A 180 13.83 14.72 15.98
N SER A 181 14.48 15.26 14.95
CA SER A 181 15.79 15.90 15.13
C SER A 181 15.75 17.12 16.05
N THR A 182 14.66 17.89 16.01
CA THR A 182 14.44 19.05 16.87
C THR A 182 14.24 18.64 18.33
N ILE A 183 13.49 17.56 18.59
CA ILE A 183 13.20 17.07 19.94
C ILE A 183 14.43 16.43 20.57
N PHE A 184 15.25 15.72 19.79
CA PHE A 184 16.45 15.02 20.27
C PHE A 184 17.73 15.87 20.26
N GLU A 185 17.61 17.21 20.10
CA GLU A 185 18.73 18.17 20.13
C GLU A 185 19.90 17.83 19.18
N PHE A 186 19.60 17.23 18.01
CA PHE A 186 20.60 17.16 16.95
C PHE A 186 20.90 18.59 16.46
N ARG A 187 22.17 18.95 16.24
CA ARG A 187 22.55 20.33 15.85
C ARG A 187 21.82 20.80 14.57
N ASN A 188 21.27 22.02 14.62
CA ASN A 188 20.37 22.62 13.62
C ASN A 188 20.87 22.66 12.18
N ASP A 189 22.19 22.76 11.94
CA ASP A 189 22.72 23.03 10.59
C ASP A 189 22.82 21.77 9.70
N GLU A 190 22.67 20.58 10.29
CA GLU A 190 22.76 19.30 9.56
C GLU A 190 21.39 18.59 9.44
N MET A 191 20.29 19.16 9.95
CA MET A 191 19.01 18.46 10.11
C MET A 191 18.34 18.04 8.78
N PHE A 192 18.25 18.95 7.82
CA PHE A 192 17.65 18.63 6.50
C PHE A 192 18.55 17.67 5.71
N VAL A 193 19.87 17.87 5.79
CA VAL A 193 20.86 17.00 5.17
C VAL A 193 20.82 15.61 5.82
N SER A 194 20.64 15.51 7.13
CA SER A 194 20.49 14.26 7.87
C SER A 194 19.19 13.54 7.52
N GLY A 195 18.08 14.25 7.39
CA GLY A 195 16.81 13.67 6.93
C GLY A 195 16.86 13.21 5.48
N TRP A 196 17.48 13.99 4.60
CA TRP A 196 17.70 13.61 3.21
C TRP A 196 18.66 12.42 3.09
N ASN A 197 19.73 12.39 3.87
CA ASN A 197 20.65 11.27 3.93
C ASN A 197 19.97 10.04 4.52
N ALA A 198 19.11 10.18 5.53
CA ALA A 198 18.31 9.09 6.07
C ALA A 198 17.33 8.54 5.04
N LEU A 199 16.66 9.41 4.27
CA LEU A 199 15.81 8.98 3.14
C LEU A 199 16.62 8.23 2.09
N THR A 200 17.77 8.80 1.70
CA THR A 200 18.65 8.21 0.70
C THR A 200 19.19 6.86 1.18
N LEU A 201 19.57 6.75 2.45
CA LEU A 201 20.00 5.50 3.09
C LEU A 201 18.87 4.49 3.19
N SER A 202 17.65 4.90 3.53
CA SER A 202 16.48 4.00 3.55
C SER A 202 16.11 3.50 2.15
N VAL A 203 16.41 4.26 1.11
CA VAL A 203 16.23 3.85 -0.29
C VAL A 203 17.40 2.99 -0.79
N SER A 204 18.64 3.33 -0.44
CA SER A 204 19.84 2.64 -0.89
C SER A 204 20.10 1.33 -0.14
N ASN A 205 19.69 1.24 1.12
CA ASN A 205 19.89 0.08 2.00
C ASN A 205 18.56 -0.62 2.26
N PHE A 206 17.79 -0.82 1.19
CA PHE A 206 16.53 -1.56 1.24
C PHE A 206 16.75 -3.04 1.68
N ASP A 207 17.97 -3.55 1.51
CA ASP A 207 18.47 -4.85 1.98
C ASP A 207 18.56 -4.95 3.52
N GLY A 208 18.39 -3.83 4.23
CA GLY A 208 18.41 -3.77 5.68
C GLY A 208 19.80 -3.67 6.30
N THR A 209 20.87 -3.56 5.50
CA THR A 209 22.24 -3.43 6.04
C THR A 209 22.52 -1.99 6.48
N GLY A 210 22.94 -1.80 7.74
CA GLY A 210 23.26 -0.48 8.29
C GLY A 210 22.06 0.46 8.53
N VAL A 211 20.82 -0.04 8.40
CA VAL A 211 19.61 0.73 8.73
C VAL A 211 19.46 0.80 10.25
N THR A 212 19.70 1.97 10.83
CA THR A 212 19.43 2.23 12.25
C THR A 212 17.92 2.39 12.49
N TYR A 213 17.49 2.23 13.75
CA TYR A 213 16.10 2.46 14.17
C TYR A 213 15.54 3.82 13.69
N LEU A 214 16.39 4.85 13.64
CA LEU A 214 16.07 6.19 13.18
C LEU A 214 15.70 6.27 11.69
N ASN A 215 16.14 5.31 10.86
CA ASN A 215 15.89 5.28 9.42
C ASN A 215 14.70 4.37 9.04
N ALA A 216 14.49 3.29 9.77
CA ALA A 216 13.41 2.32 9.50
C ALA A 216 12.02 2.87 9.89
N VAL A 217 11.93 3.58 11.02
CA VAL A 217 10.66 4.08 11.55
C VAL A 217 10.01 5.13 10.64
N PRO A 218 10.73 6.15 10.13
CA PRO A 218 10.18 7.10 9.16
C PRO A 218 9.71 6.44 7.85
N GLY A 219 10.36 5.36 7.40
CA GLY A 219 9.97 4.62 6.20
C GLY A 219 8.57 4.00 6.28
N VAL A 220 8.19 3.48 7.46
CA VAL A 220 6.86 2.93 7.74
C VAL A 220 5.74 3.93 7.40
N PHE A 221 6.00 5.22 7.61
CA PHE A 221 5.04 6.28 7.33
C PHE A 221 4.90 6.58 5.84
N ILE A 222 5.94 6.35 5.02
CA ILE A 222 5.83 6.42 3.56
C ILE A 222 4.95 5.25 3.08
N TYR A 223 5.21 4.04 3.57
CA TYR A 223 4.47 2.85 3.16
C TYR A 223 2.99 2.91 3.58
N SER A 224 2.69 3.42 4.77
CA SER A 224 1.30 3.61 5.20
C SER A 224 0.56 4.63 4.32
N SER A 225 1.23 5.68 3.85
CA SER A 225 0.67 6.64 2.91
C SER A 225 0.38 6.03 1.54
N LEU A 226 1.10 4.99 1.12
CA LEU A 226 0.79 4.25 -0.12
C LEU A 226 -0.44 3.34 0.02
N PHE A 227 -0.83 2.96 1.25
CA PHE A 227 -1.90 1.99 1.50
C PHE A 227 -3.21 2.34 0.80
N PHE A 228 -3.69 3.57 0.89
CA PHE A 228 -4.94 3.96 0.23
C PHE A 228 -4.77 4.12 -1.29
N SER A 229 -3.61 4.60 -1.75
CA SER A 229 -3.38 4.86 -3.18
C SER A 229 -3.15 3.58 -3.98
N VAL A 230 -2.66 2.50 -3.37
CA VAL A 230 -2.32 1.26 -4.09
C VAL A 230 -3.54 0.51 -4.65
N PHE A 231 -4.74 0.70 -4.09
CA PHE A 231 -5.94 -0.01 -4.52
C PHE A 231 -6.33 0.30 -5.98
N PRO A 232 -6.51 1.57 -6.40
CA PRO A 232 -6.71 1.91 -7.81
C PRO A 232 -5.67 1.27 -8.75
N TRP A 233 -4.39 1.30 -8.35
CA TRP A 233 -3.30 0.74 -9.13
C TRP A 233 -3.43 -0.77 -9.29
N PHE A 234 -3.64 -1.52 -8.21
CA PHE A 234 -3.79 -2.97 -8.29
C PHE A 234 -4.99 -3.37 -9.12
N TYR A 235 -6.11 -2.68 -9.00
CA TYR A 235 -7.29 -2.98 -9.78
C TYR A 235 -7.10 -2.68 -11.27
N ILE A 236 -6.59 -1.49 -11.63
CA ILE A 236 -6.38 -1.13 -13.03
C ILE A 236 -5.29 -1.98 -13.67
N LEU A 237 -4.20 -2.25 -12.95
CA LEU A 237 -3.14 -3.13 -13.42
C LEU A 237 -3.67 -4.57 -13.59
N SER A 238 -4.46 -5.06 -12.64
CA SER A 238 -5.07 -6.40 -12.76
C SER A 238 -6.04 -6.48 -13.93
N SER A 239 -6.84 -5.44 -14.16
CA SER A 239 -7.75 -5.32 -15.30
C SER A 239 -7.01 -5.23 -16.63
N PHE A 240 -5.91 -4.49 -16.68
CA PHE A 240 -5.05 -4.41 -17.86
C PHE A 240 -4.39 -5.76 -18.15
N LEU A 241 -3.82 -6.41 -17.13
CA LEU A 241 -3.21 -7.73 -17.27
C LEU A 241 -4.25 -8.74 -17.74
N ALA A 242 -5.41 -8.81 -17.09
CA ALA A 242 -6.54 -9.66 -17.48
C ALA A 242 -6.92 -9.52 -18.96
N ASN A 243 -6.99 -8.29 -19.46
CA ASN A 243 -7.35 -8.01 -20.84
C ASN A 243 -6.29 -8.52 -21.83
N ASN A 244 -5.00 -8.32 -21.51
CA ASN A 244 -3.88 -8.73 -22.38
C ASN A 244 -3.58 -10.23 -22.29
N SER A 245 -3.84 -10.85 -21.13
CA SER A 245 -3.50 -12.25 -20.87
C SER A 245 -4.60 -13.22 -21.25
N LYS A 246 -5.78 -12.79 -21.72
CA LYS A 246 -6.85 -13.69 -22.17
C LYS A 246 -6.38 -14.70 -23.22
N LYS A 247 -5.60 -14.27 -24.21
CA LYS A 247 -5.01 -15.18 -25.21
C LYS A 247 -4.08 -16.23 -24.59
N PHE A 248 -3.40 -15.86 -23.51
CA PHE A 248 -2.50 -16.73 -22.77
C PHE A 248 -3.25 -17.67 -21.79
N PHE A 249 -4.36 -17.19 -21.22
CA PHE A 249 -5.22 -17.95 -20.30
C PHE A 249 -6.16 -18.92 -21.01
N GLU A 250 -6.61 -18.60 -22.21
CA GLU A 250 -7.35 -19.53 -23.08
C GLU A 250 -6.52 -20.77 -23.41
N PHE A 251 -5.19 -20.63 -23.49
CA PHE A 251 -4.27 -21.73 -23.79
C PHE A 251 -3.93 -22.60 -22.57
N SER A 252 -4.13 -22.11 -21.34
CA SER A 252 -3.70 -22.80 -20.12
C SER A 252 -4.87 -23.19 -19.23
N TYR A 253 -5.29 -24.45 -19.35
CA TYR A 253 -6.34 -25.05 -18.51
C TYR A 253 -6.11 -24.85 -17.01
N PHE A 254 -4.85 -24.88 -16.57
CA PHE A 254 -4.49 -24.66 -15.18
C PHE A 254 -4.81 -23.24 -14.70
N ILE A 255 -4.56 -22.21 -15.51
CA ILE A 255 -4.76 -20.82 -15.09
C ILE A 255 -6.25 -20.46 -15.09
N LYS A 256 -7.04 -21.02 -16.03
CA LYS A 256 -8.50 -20.85 -16.08
C LYS A 256 -9.22 -21.29 -14.80
N LYS A 257 -8.64 -22.23 -14.03
CA LYS A 257 -9.18 -22.65 -12.73
C LYS A 257 -9.08 -21.56 -11.65
N TRP A 258 -8.05 -20.72 -11.72
CA TRP A 258 -7.76 -19.69 -10.72
C TRP A 258 -8.21 -18.29 -11.16
N ILE A 259 -8.33 -18.08 -12.46
CA ILE A 259 -8.67 -16.80 -13.09
C ILE A 259 -9.89 -17.04 -14.00
N ASP A 260 -11.06 -16.78 -13.43
CA ASP A 260 -12.36 -16.88 -14.09
C ASP A 260 -13.07 -15.52 -14.04
N PHE A 261 -12.85 -14.71 -15.07
CA PHE A 261 -13.46 -13.39 -15.16
C PHE A 261 -14.96 -13.43 -15.43
N VAL A 262 -15.50 -14.57 -15.87
CA VAL A 262 -16.91 -14.71 -16.21
C VAL A 262 -17.70 -14.99 -14.95
N ASN A 263 -17.29 -15.99 -14.17
CA ASN A 263 -18.05 -16.39 -12.99
C ASN A 263 -17.58 -15.66 -11.71
N LYS A 264 -16.34 -15.16 -11.69
CA LYS A 264 -15.68 -14.66 -10.47
C LYS A 264 -14.70 -13.50 -10.74
N PRO A 265 -15.18 -12.36 -11.27
CA PRO A 265 -14.30 -11.28 -11.74
C PRO A 265 -13.44 -10.68 -10.61
N ILE A 266 -14.01 -10.44 -9.42
CA ILE A 266 -13.26 -9.82 -8.31
C ILE A 266 -12.25 -10.79 -7.70
N GLU A 267 -12.60 -12.07 -7.58
CA GLU A 267 -11.66 -13.10 -7.14
C GLU A 267 -10.51 -13.29 -8.14
N SER A 268 -10.78 -13.12 -9.43
CA SER A 268 -9.76 -13.13 -10.48
C SER A 268 -8.81 -11.92 -10.38
N LEU A 269 -9.35 -10.72 -10.13
CA LEU A 269 -8.53 -9.53 -9.90
C LEU A 269 -7.68 -9.64 -8.63
N LYS A 270 -8.25 -10.22 -7.56
CA LYS A 270 -7.52 -10.57 -6.32
C LYS A 270 -6.34 -11.48 -6.64
N THR A 271 -6.58 -12.58 -7.36
CA THR A 271 -5.53 -13.54 -7.73
C THR A 271 -4.42 -12.88 -8.55
N ILE A 272 -4.76 -12.03 -9.53
CA ILE A 272 -3.77 -11.29 -10.32
C ILE A 272 -2.97 -10.33 -9.44
N SER A 273 -3.63 -9.59 -8.55
CA SER A 273 -2.94 -8.68 -7.62
C SER A 273 -1.95 -9.44 -6.74
N VAL A 274 -2.34 -10.60 -6.21
CA VAL A 274 -1.46 -11.50 -5.44
C VAL A 274 -0.27 -11.97 -6.28
N ILE A 275 -0.49 -12.38 -7.53
CA ILE A 275 0.59 -12.78 -8.43
C ILE A 275 1.55 -11.61 -8.67
N VAL A 276 1.05 -10.40 -8.92
CA VAL A 276 1.88 -9.21 -9.12
C VAL A 276 2.75 -8.94 -7.88
N ILE A 277 2.20 -9.04 -6.68
CA ILE A 277 2.95 -8.84 -5.43
C ILE A 277 4.04 -9.90 -5.26
N ILE A 278 3.72 -11.17 -5.55
CA ILE A 278 4.70 -12.27 -5.51
C ILE A 278 5.83 -12.01 -6.51
N LEU A 279 5.50 -11.62 -7.75
CA LEU A 279 6.48 -11.33 -8.78
C LEU A 279 7.37 -10.15 -8.41
N LEU A 280 6.80 -9.07 -7.88
CA LEU A 280 7.58 -7.93 -7.39
C LEU A 280 8.51 -8.34 -6.24
N GLY A 281 8.00 -9.13 -5.29
CA GLY A 281 8.82 -9.67 -4.19
C GLY A 281 9.95 -10.56 -4.68
N LEU A 282 9.70 -11.42 -5.68
CA LEU A 282 10.73 -12.26 -6.31
C LEU A 282 11.77 -11.43 -7.05
N ILE A 283 11.35 -10.37 -7.75
CA ILE A 283 12.28 -9.46 -8.44
C ILE A 283 13.21 -8.81 -7.42
N VAL A 284 12.66 -8.25 -6.32
CA VAL A 284 13.47 -7.67 -5.24
C VAL A 284 14.45 -8.72 -4.70
N PHE A 285 13.96 -9.92 -4.38
CA PHE A 285 14.81 -11.00 -3.86
C PHE A 285 15.93 -11.42 -4.84
N ILE A 286 15.65 -11.47 -6.15
CA ILE A 286 16.66 -11.79 -7.16
C ILE A 286 17.68 -10.65 -7.28
N LEU A 287 17.24 -9.39 -7.22
CA LEU A 287 18.15 -8.25 -7.26
C LEU A 287 19.08 -8.27 -6.03
N ASP A 288 18.56 -8.56 -4.84
CA ASP A 288 19.36 -8.74 -3.61
C ASP A 288 20.38 -9.89 -3.71
N LEU A 289 20.13 -10.90 -4.54
CA LEU A 289 21.07 -12.01 -4.75
C LEU A 289 22.17 -11.68 -5.76
N ILE A 290 21.93 -10.73 -6.66
CA ILE A 290 22.83 -10.38 -7.76
C ILE A 290 23.78 -9.26 -7.37
N PHE A 291 23.29 -8.28 -6.59
CA PHE A 291 24.02 -7.08 -6.19
C PHE A 291 24.49 -7.18 -4.74
#